data_AF-A0A9P0Q3V8-F1
#
_entry.id   AF-A0A9P0Q3V8-F1
#
_cell.length_a   1.000
_cell.length_b   1.000
_cell.length_c   1.000
_cell.angle_alpha   90.00
_cell.angle_beta   90.00
_cell.angle_gamma   90.00
#
_symmetry.space_group_name_H-M   'P 1'
#
loop_
_entity.id
_entity.type
_entity.pdbx_description
1 polymer ?
#
loop_
_entity_poly.entity_id
_entity_poly.type
_entity_poly.pdbx_seq_one_letter_code
_entity_poly.pdbx_strand_id
1 'polypeptide(L)'
;MKPDAILRKFRKIAVAFLDSAIMPRLLVVITLVLLIGSKQCSLQKPNMDNKRHDVYIAGFFPFGKGVENSETDHVNEHSGILRNYRLHMWWNDTMCNAAVGVKAFFDMMHSGPHKLMLFGAACTHVTDPIAKASKHWHLTQLSYADTHPMFTKENFPNFFRIVPSENAFNSPRLHLLKEFNWTKVGTIYQNEPRYSLAHNRLVAELDTMGYQVLESQSFTNEVTTALTKLKEKILV
;
A
#
# COMPACT_ATOMS: atom_id res chain seq x y z
N MET A 1 -21.25 -31.28 -43.75
CA MET A 1 -21.20 -29.88 -44.28
C MET A 1 -19.75 -29.59 -44.62
N LYS A 2 -19.42 -29.32 -45.90
CA LYS A 2 -18.03 -29.32 -46.40
C LYS A 2 -17.20 -28.16 -45.81
N PRO A 3 -15.90 -28.37 -45.46
CA PRO A 3 -14.99 -27.34 -44.91
C PRO A 3 -14.86 -26.08 -45.79
N ASP A 4 -15.12 -26.23 -47.09
CA ASP A 4 -14.97 -25.17 -48.10
C ASP A 4 -15.98 -24.02 -47.98
N ALA A 5 -17.13 -24.26 -47.34
CA ALA A 5 -18.19 -23.25 -47.19
C ALA A 5 -17.85 -22.21 -46.11
N ILE A 6 -17.12 -22.62 -45.06
CA ILE A 6 -16.71 -21.76 -43.95
C ILE A 6 -15.55 -20.86 -44.40
N LEU A 7 -14.55 -21.43 -45.08
CA LEU A 7 -13.42 -20.69 -45.65
C LEU A 7 -13.86 -19.64 -46.67
N ARG A 8 -14.87 -19.91 -47.52
CA ARG A 8 -15.43 -18.89 -48.42
C ARG A 8 -16.15 -17.76 -47.67
N LYS A 9 -16.79 -18.04 -46.53
CA LYS A 9 -17.46 -17.02 -45.70
C LYS A 9 -16.45 -16.12 -45.00
N PHE A 10 -15.36 -16.68 -44.46
CA PHE A 10 -14.24 -15.91 -43.89
C PHE A 10 -13.50 -15.09 -44.93
N ARG A 11 -13.27 -15.62 -46.14
CA ARG A 11 -12.61 -14.88 -47.23
C ARG A 11 -13.46 -13.71 -47.73
N LYS A 12 -14.80 -13.85 -47.79
CA LYS A 12 -15.71 -12.74 -48.13
C LYS A 12 -15.75 -11.65 -47.04
N ILE A 13 -15.69 -12.03 -45.75
CA ILE A 13 -15.63 -11.06 -44.64
C ILE A 13 -14.28 -10.33 -44.64
N ALA A 14 -13.17 -11.04 -44.85
CA ALA A 14 -11.83 -10.44 -44.92
C ALA A 14 -11.68 -9.47 -46.11
N VAL A 15 -12.24 -9.81 -47.28
CA VAL A 15 -12.23 -8.93 -48.46
C VAL A 15 -13.15 -7.72 -48.26
N ALA A 16 -14.33 -7.89 -47.62
CA ALA A 16 -15.22 -6.77 -47.28
C ALA A 16 -14.61 -5.81 -46.23
N PHE A 17 -13.72 -6.31 -45.37
CA PHE A 17 -12.95 -5.47 -44.44
C PHE A 17 -11.82 -4.70 -45.14
N LEU A 18 -11.17 -5.28 -46.15
CA LEU A 18 -10.13 -4.61 -46.95
C LEU A 18 -10.69 -3.52 -47.89
N ASP A 19 -11.91 -3.67 -48.40
CA ASP A 19 -12.53 -2.73 -49.36
C ASP A 19 -13.34 -1.58 -48.71
N SER A 20 -13.36 -1.51 -47.38
CA SER A 20 -14.05 -0.42 -46.68
C SER A 20 -13.07 0.72 -46.39
N ALA A 21 -13.51 1.96 -46.64
CA ALA A 21 -12.81 3.21 -46.27
C ALA A 21 -12.51 3.37 -44.76
N ILE A 22 -12.72 2.30 -43.98
CA ILE A 22 -12.58 2.20 -42.53
C ILE A 22 -11.15 1.74 -42.17
N MET A 23 -10.51 0.88 -42.97
CA MET A 23 -9.15 0.40 -42.68
C MET A 23 -8.08 1.52 -42.67
N PRO A 24 -8.01 2.43 -43.66
CA PRO A 24 -7.08 3.55 -43.60
C PRO A 24 -7.42 4.52 -42.47
N ARG A 25 -8.70 4.70 -42.12
CA ARG A 25 -9.12 5.54 -40.98
C ARG A 25 -8.71 4.94 -39.63
N LEU A 26 -8.84 3.62 -39.46
CA LEU A 26 -8.43 2.93 -38.24
C LEU A 26 -6.90 2.96 -38.07
N LEU A 27 -6.15 2.80 -39.16
CA LEU A 27 -4.69 2.87 -39.14
C LEU A 27 -4.18 4.29 -38.86
N VAL A 28 -4.88 5.31 -39.38
CA VAL A 28 -4.63 6.73 -39.07
C VAL A 28 -4.97 7.04 -37.61
N VAL A 29 -6.05 6.49 -37.06
CA VAL A 29 -6.41 6.68 -35.64
C VAL A 29 -5.39 5.99 -34.73
N ILE A 30 -4.95 4.78 -35.05
CA ILE A 30 -3.93 4.07 -34.26
C ILE A 30 -2.59 4.79 -34.33
N THR A 31 -2.19 5.31 -35.50
CA THR A 31 -0.96 6.12 -35.62
C THR A 31 -1.10 7.47 -34.93
N LEU A 32 -2.27 8.13 -34.98
CA LEU A 32 -2.55 9.33 -34.18
C LEU A 32 -2.46 9.04 -32.68
N VAL A 33 -3.05 7.94 -32.20
CA VAL A 33 -3.03 7.57 -30.78
C VAL A 33 -1.62 7.22 -30.32
N LEU A 34 -0.78 6.60 -31.17
CA LEU A 34 0.63 6.36 -30.88
C LEU A 34 1.47 7.67 -30.91
N LEU A 35 1.15 8.61 -31.80
CA LEU A 35 1.79 9.93 -31.89
C LEU A 35 1.36 10.88 -30.75
N ILE A 36 0.14 10.75 -30.25
CA ILE A 36 -0.38 11.50 -29.09
C ILE A 36 0.09 10.83 -27.79
N GLY A 37 0.13 9.49 -27.73
CA GLY A 37 0.59 8.72 -26.57
C GLY A 37 2.09 8.82 -26.31
N SER A 38 2.89 9.28 -27.28
CA SER A 38 4.32 9.56 -27.12
C SER A 38 4.61 10.97 -26.58
N LYS A 39 3.58 11.80 -26.36
CA LYS A 39 3.70 13.13 -25.75
C LYS A 39 2.85 13.24 -24.49
N GLN A 40 3.33 12.66 -23.39
CA GLN A 40 3.43 13.36 -22.10
C GLN A 40 4.23 12.56 -21.06
N CYS A 41 5.38 11.99 -21.41
CA CYS A 41 6.46 11.91 -20.42
C CYS A 41 7.25 13.20 -20.58
N SER A 42 6.75 14.30 -19.99
CA SER A 42 7.57 15.50 -19.87
C SER A 42 8.68 15.19 -18.88
N LEU A 43 9.81 14.72 -19.41
CA LEU A 43 11.08 14.72 -18.71
C LEU A 43 11.27 16.13 -18.13
N GLN A 44 11.64 16.22 -16.84
CA GLN A 44 11.93 17.52 -16.21
C GLN A 44 12.81 18.35 -17.14
N LYS A 45 12.30 19.53 -17.57
CA LYS A 45 13.08 20.46 -18.39
C LYS A 45 14.38 20.77 -17.64
N PRO A 46 15.55 20.73 -18.28
CA PRO A 46 16.81 21.00 -17.60
C PRO A 46 16.76 22.38 -16.95
N ASN A 47 17.25 22.46 -15.71
CA ASN A 47 17.36 23.73 -15.01
C ASN A 47 18.32 24.66 -15.77
N MET A 48 17.84 25.84 -16.13
CA MET A 48 18.64 26.85 -16.84
C MET A 48 19.52 27.66 -15.89
N ASP A 49 19.11 27.74 -14.62
CA ASP A 49 19.90 28.30 -13.53
C ASP A 49 20.58 27.13 -12.82
N ASN A 50 21.90 27.18 -12.61
CA ASN A 50 22.67 26.09 -12.00
C ASN A 50 22.33 25.86 -10.49
N LYS A 51 21.16 26.30 -10.01
CA LYS A 51 20.65 26.23 -8.64
C LYS A 51 19.41 25.35 -8.57
N ARG A 52 19.51 24.22 -7.87
CA ARG A 52 18.37 23.33 -7.60
C ARG A 52 17.42 23.93 -6.56
N HIS A 53 16.12 23.66 -6.68
CA HIS A 53 15.10 24.07 -5.73
C HIS A 53 15.02 23.10 -4.54
N ASP A 54 15.07 23.62 -3.32
CA ASP A 54 14.97 22.79 -2.12
C ASP A 54 13.52 22.34 -1.88
N VAL A 55 13.34 21.05 -1.66
CA VAL A 55 12.06 20.42 -1.30
C VAL A 55 12.21 19.64 -0.02
N TYR A 56 11.23 19.76 0.87
CA TYR A 56 11.30 19.21 2.21
C TYR A 56 10.22 18.16 2.44
N ILE A 57 10.60 17.07 3.10
CA ILE A 57 9.66 16.08 3.64
C ILE A 57 9.79 16.03 5.16
N ALA A 58 8.68 15.76 5.85
CA ALA A 58 8.70 15.56 7.30
C ALA A 58 8.88 14.07 7.63
N GLY A 59 9.84 13.74 8.49
CA GLY A 59 10.17 12.38 8.92
C GLY A 59 9.79 12.12 10.38
N PHE A 60 9.20 10.95 10.64
CA PHE A 60 8.79 10.48 11.97
C PHE A 60 9.38 9.11 12.26
N PHE A 61 10.40 9.05 13.12
CA PHE A 61 11.13 7.82 13.40
C PHE A 61 11.31 7.57 14.89
N PRO A 62 11.27 6.33 15.39
CA PRO A 62 11.53 6.00 16.79
C PRO A 62 12.96 5.45 16.96
N PHE A 63 13.98 6.17 16.50
CA PHE A 63 15.37 5.67 16.49
C PHE A 63 16.13 5.87 17.81
N GLY A 64 15.59 6.66 18.75
CA GLY A 64 16.40 7.14 19.87
C GLY A 64 17.50 8.09 19.38
N LYS A 65 18.42 8.46 20.28
CA LYS A 65 19.60 9.27 19.92
C LYS A 65 20.61 8.39 19.15
N GLY A 66 21.02 8.78 17.95
CA GLY A 66 22.20 8.20 17.27
C GLY A 66 22.01 7.67 15.85
N VAL A 67 20.82 7.75 15.26
CA VAL A 67 20.60 7.44 13.83
C VAL A 67 20.35 8.76 13.09
N GLU A 68 21.42 9.42 12.67
CA GLU A 68 21.34 10.80 12.12
C GLU A 68 21.19 10.89 10.60
N ASN A 69 21.33 9.79 9.86
CA ASN A 69 21.43 9.90 8.41
C ASN A 69 20.18 9.34 7.73
N SER A 70 19.34 10.23 7.20
CA SER A 70 18.58 9.85 5.99
C SER A 70 19.53 9.75 4.83
N GLU A 71 19.42 8.68 4.06
CA GLU A 71 20.10 8.49 2.78
C GLU A 71 19.51 9.40 1.68
N THR A 72 19.38 10.71 1.93
CA THR A 72 18.98 11.68 0.91
C THR A 72 20.10 11.98 -0.08
N ASP A 73 21.36 11.74 0.32
CA ASP A 73 22.54 12.12 -0.48
C ASP A 73 22.60 11.32 -1.78
N HIS A 74 22.39 10.01 -1.73
CA HIS A 74 22.40 9.17 -2.93
C HIS A 74 21.32 9.59 -3.94
N VAL A 75 20.13 9.99 -3.46
CA VAL A 75 19.04 10.50 -4.31
C VAL A 75 19.41 11.86 -4.92
N ASN A 76 20.02 12.73 -4.13
CA ASN A 76 20.43 14.07 -4.55
C ASN A 76 21.66 14.08 -5.48
N GLU A 77 22.52 13.08 -5.41
CA GLU A 77 23.71 12.96 -6.27
C GLU A 77 23.40 12.32 -7.62
N HIS A 78 22.26 11.64 -7.74
CA HIS A 78 21.90 10.93 -8.95
C HIS A 78 21.46 11.88 -10.08
N SER A 79 22.21 11.89 -11.19
CA SER A 79 22.00 12.82 -12.33
C SER A 79 20.66 12.67 -13.05
N GLY A 80 20.00 11.52 -12.91
CA GLY A 80 18.71 11.22 -13.52
C GLY A 80 17.49 11.54 -12.65
N ILE A 81 17.66 11.65 -11.32
CA ILE A 81 16.58 11.77 -10.33
C ILE A 81 16.56 13.21 -9.80
N LEU A 82 15.37 13.81 -9.69
CA LEU A 82 15.18 15.17 -9.15
C LEU A 82 16.13 16.22 -9.76
N ARG A 83 16.26 16.27 -11.09
CA ARG A 83 17.27 17.08 -11.82
C ARG A 83 17.32 18.56 -11.38
N ASN A 84 16.16 19.13 -11.09
CA ASN A 84 16.02 20.54 -10.72
C ASN A 84 15.76 20.75 -9.22
N TYR A 85 15.76 19.69 -8.43
CA TYR A 85 15.34 19.71 -7.04
C TYR A 85 16.40 19.10 -6.12
N ARG A 86 16.42 19.54 -4.87
CA ARG A 86 17.21 18.94 -3.80
C ARG A 86 16.30 18.53 -2.67
N LEU A 87 16.28 17.24 -2.37
CA LEU A 87 15.47 16.67 -1.32
C LEU A 87 16.15 16.84 0.03
N HIS A 88 15.40 17.36 0.99
CA HIS A 88 15.81 17.48 2.39
C HIS A 88 14.79 16.76 3.27
N MET A 89 15.28 15.98 4.22
CA MET A 89 14.43 15.38 5.24
C MET A 89 14.55 16.19 6.53
N TRP A 90 13.43 16.74 6.97
CA TRP A 90 13.30 17.33 8.30
C TRP A 90 12.68 16.26 9.18
N TRP A 91 13.34 15.80 10.25
CA TRP A 91 12.83 14.68 11.04
C TRP A 91 13.01 14.89 12.54
N ASN A 92 12.14 14.26 13.33
CA ASN A 92 12.23 14.21 14.79
C ASN A 92 12.08 12.78 15.30
N ASP A 93 12.72 12.48 16.43
CA ASP A 93 12.49 11.24 17.18
C ASP A 93 11.09 11.27 17.83
N THR A 94 10.30 10.26 17.51
CA THR A 94 8.94 10.07 18.05
C THR A 94 8.94 9.27 19.35
N MET A 95 10.04 8.58 19.66
CA MET A 95 10.18 7.68 20.81
C MET A 95 9.07 6.62 20.92
N CYS A 96 8.38 6.32 19.82
CA CYS A 96 7.16 5.51 19.85
C CYS A 96 6.19 6.00 20.94
N ASN A 97 6.00 7.31 21.06
CA ASN A 97 5.10 7.93 22.04
C ASN A 97 4.17 8.92 21.34
N ALA A 98 2.87 8.78 21.54
CA ALA A 98 1.86 9.57 20.85
C ALA A 98 2.02 11.07 21.11
N ALA A 99 2.28 11.48 22.36
CA ALA A 99 2.43 12.89 22.72
C ALA A 99 3.68 13.51 22.07
N VAL A 100 4.80 12.78 22.09
CA VAL A 100 6.06 13.23 21.47
C VAL A 100 5.90 13.36 19.95
N GLY A 101 5.34 12.34 19.31
CA GLY A 101 5.13 12.33 17.86
C GLY A 101 4.16 13.40 17.37
N VAL A 102 3.04 13.60 18.07
CA VAL A 102 2.06 14.64 17.72
C VAL A 102 2.63 16.04 17.94
N LYS A 103 3.37 16.26 19.04
CA LYS A 103 4.09 17.53 19.24
C LYS A 103 5.06 17.80 18.09
N ALA A 104 5.89 16.82 17.72
CA ALA A 104 6.82 16.94 16.61
C ALA A 104 6.10 17.28 15.30
N PHE A 105 4.96 16.64 15.01
CA PHE A 105 4.14 16.94 13.85
C PHE A 105 3.68 18.40 13.84
N PHE A 106 3.06 18.88 14.93
CA PHE A 106 2.60 20.27 15.00
C PHE A 106 3.74 21.28 14.92
N ASP A 107 4.86 21.03 15.57
CA ASP A 107 6.04 21.89 15.51
C ASP A 107 6.57 22.02 14.06
N MET A 108 6.63 20.90 13.31
CA MET A 108 7.10 20.87 11.93
C MET A 108 6.14 21.49 10.91
N MET A 109 4.83 21.48 11.22
CA MET A 109 3.80 22.11 10.40
C MET A 109 3.69 23.61 10.69
N HIS A 110 3.96 24.03 11.93
CA HIS A 110 3.92 25.43 12.34
C HIS A 110 5.21 26.18 12.02
N SER A 111 6.36 25.52 12.14
CA SER A 111 7.68 26.14 12.03
C SER A 111 8.53 25.52 10.89
N GLY A 112 9.42 26.34 10.34
CA GLY A 112 10.39 25.89 9.33
C GLY A 112 9.82 25.86 7.90
N PRO A 113 10.49 25.14 6.97
CA PRO A 113 10.11 25.16 5.56
C PRO A 113 8.83 24.37 5.29
N HIS A 114 8.10 24.73 4.23
CA HIS A 114 6.91 24.00 3.80
C HIS A 114 7.25 22.55 3.44
N LYS A 115 6.53 21.58 4.03
CA LYS A 115 6.74 20.15 3.81
C LYS A 115 5.78 19.64 2.74
N LEU A 116 6.28 18.86 1.78
CA LEU A 116 5.47 18.33 0.68
C LEU A 116 4.73 17.03 1.02
N MET A 117 5.30 16.24 1.93
CA MET A 117 4.73 14.97 2.37
C MET A 117 5.26 14.59 3.75
N LEU A 118 4.57 13.64 4.37
CA LEU A 118 5.00 12.99 5.61
C LEU A 118 5.56 11.61 5.30
N PHE A 119 6.65 11.25 5.96
CA PHE A 119 7.29 9.95 5.87
C PHE A 119 7.46 9.36 7.27
N GLY A 120 7.04 8.10 7.45
CA GLY A 120 6.76 7.52 8.77
C GLY A 120 5.28 7.62 9.16
N ALA A 121 4.87 7.29 10.39
CA ALA A 121 5.65 6.71 11.48
C ALA A 121 5.55 5.16 11.48
N ALA A 122 6.21 4.51 12.45
CA ALA A 122 6.16 3.05 12.63
C ALA A 122 5.12 2.58 13.66
N CYS A 123 4.95 3.32 14.75
CA CYS A 123 4.12 2.92 15.87
C CYS A 123 2.68 3.41 15.69
N THR A 124 1.71 2.50 15.77
CA THR A 124 0.30 2.79 15.47
C THR A 124 -0.29 3.94 16.29
N HIS A 125 0.02 4.04 17.58
CA HIS A 125 -0.45 5.13 18.44
C HIS A 125 0.19 6.50 18.12
N VAL A 126 1.28 6.53 17.35
CA VAL A 126 1.86 7.75 16.78
C VAL A 126 1.28 8.01 15.38
N THR A 127 1.23 6.97 14.54
CA THR A 127 0.74 7.05 13.17
C THR A 127 -0.71 7.50 13.09
N ASP A 128 -1.59 6.94 13.92
CA ASP A 128 -3.04 7.20 13.89
C ASP A 128 -3.41 8.69 14.03
N PRO A 129 -2.99 9.40 15.10
CA PRO A 129 -3.31 10.82 15.23
C PRO A 129 -2.68 11.68 14.13
N ILE A 130 -1.46 11.36 13.67
CA ILE A 130 -0.80 12.10 12.58
C ILE A 130 -1.53 11.88 11.25
N ALA A 131 -1.92 10.65 10.94
CA ALA A 131 -2.66 10.32 9.71
C ALA A 131 -4.04 10.99 9.70
N LYS A 132 -4.73 11.02 10.85
CA LYS A 132 -6.01 11.74 11.00
C LYS A 132 -5.85 13.25 10.86
N ALA A 133 -4.78 13.82 11.41
CA ALA A 133 -4.54 15.27 11.38
C ALA A 133 -4.08 15.74 9.99
N SER A 134 -3.14 15.02 9.36
CA SER A 134 -2.47 15.39 8.11
C SER A 134 -3.40 15.66 6.93
N LYS A 135 -4.59 15.06 6.91
CA LYS A 135 -5.62 15.34 5.90
C LYS A 135 -6.04 16.82 5.88
N HIS A 136 -5.99 17.49 7.03
CA HIS A 136 -6.34 18.91 7.18
C HIS A 136 -5.25 19.85 6.63
N TRP A 137 -4.02 19.35 6.45
CA TRP A 137 -2.94 20.06 5.75
C TRP A 137 -2.77 19.61 4.30
N HIS A 138 -3.67 18.75 3.79
CA HIS A 138 -3.56 18.15 2.46
C HIS A 138 -2.23 17.42 2.21
N LEU A 139 -1.67 16.82 3.27
CA LEU A 139 -0.41 16.09 3.18
C LEU A 139 -0.65 14.58 3.06
N THR A 140 0.05 13.98 2.10
CA THR A 140 0.13 12.53 1.97
C THR A 140 1.15 11.99 2.96
N GLN A 141 0.80 10.92 3.66
CA GLN A 141 1.69 10.22 4.58
C GLN A 141 2.08 8.85 4.02
N LEU A 142 3.38 8.54 4.04
CA LEU A 142 3.93 7.24 3.66
C LEU A 142 4.61 6.59 4.87
N SER A 143 3.97 5.60 5.47
CA SER A 143 4.56 4.82 6.57
C SER A 143 5.48 3.71 6.05
N TYR A 144 6.59 3.52 6.75
CA TYR A 144 7.56 2.47 6.44
C TYR A 144 7.36 1.17 7.22
N ALA A 145 6.52 1.15 8.27
CA ALA A 145 6.46 -0.01 9.19
C ALA A 145 5.10 -0.27 9.84
N ASP A 146 4.08 0.57 9.65
CA ASP A 146 2.80 0.37 10.34
C ASP A 146 1.90 -0.65 9.62
N THR A 147 1.74 -1.82 10.21
CA THR A 147 0.99 -2.95 9.65
C THR A 147 -0.49 -2.98 10.07
N HIS A 148 -0.95 -2.07 10.94
CA HIS A 148 -2.29 -2.18 11.54
C HIS A 148 -3.40 -2.26 10.48
N PRO A 149 -4.37 -3.20 10.60
CA PRO A 149 -5.49 -3.35 9.65
C PRO A 149 -6.43 -2.14 9.49
N MET A 150 -6.35 -1.17 10.39
CA MET A 150 -7.32 -0.04 10.42
C MET A 150 -7.05 0.96 9.30
N PHE A 151 -5.80 1.01 8.83
CA PHE A 151 -5.36 1.90 7.77
C PHE A 151 -5.83 1.39 6.40
N THR A 152 -7.10 1.62 6.12
CA THR A 152 -7.72 1.36 4.81
C THR A 152 -7.87 2.65 4.02
N LYS A 153 -8.01 2.53 2.70
CA LYS A 153 -8.16 3.68 1.79
C LYS A 153 -9.41 4.51 2.12
N GLU A 154 -10.45 3.86 2.61
CA GLU A 154 -11.74 4.48 2.93
C GLU A 154 -11.63 5.35 4.20
N ASN A 155 -10.93 4.85 5.22
CA ASN A 155 -10.80 5.53 6.51
C ASN A 155 -9.63 6.52 6.53
N PHE A 156 -8.56 6.23 5.78
CA PHE A 156 -7.32 7.02 5.73
C PHE A 156 -6.88 7.26 4.27
N PRO A 157 -7.58 8.12 3.51
CA PRO A 157 -7.39 8.27 2.06
C PRO A 157 -6.05 8.87 1.65
N ASN A 158 -5.39 9.61 2.54
CA ASN A 158 -4.07 10.22 2.33
C ASN A 158 -2.93 9.41 2.97
N PHE A 159 -3.22 8.20 3.49
CA PHE A 159 -2.22 7.33 4.11
C PHE A 159 -1.84 6.18 3.19
N PHE A 160 -0.54 6.00 3.02
CA PHE A 160 0.07 4.91 2.27
C PHE A 160 1.12 4.23 3.14
N ARG A 161 1.44 2.98 2.80
CA ARG A 161 2.52 2.23 3.46
C ARG A 161 3.21 1.33 2.46
N ILE A 162 4.51 1.10 2.70
CA ILE A 162 5.29 0.14 1.91
C ILE A 162 5.18 -1.29 2.46
N VAL A 163 4.89 -1.45 3.74
CA VAL A 163 4.73 -2.76 4.38
C VAL A 163 3.30 -3.29 4.19
N PRO A 164 3.13 -4.62 4.07
CA PRO A 164 1.81 -5.22 4.01
C PRO A 164 1.04 -5.01 5.32
N SER A 165 -0.29 -5.03 5.23
CA SER A 165 -1.16 -5.09 6.40
C SER A 165 -1.06 -6.45 7.10
N GLU A 166 -1.38 -6.53 8.38
CA GLU A 166 -1.65 -7.81 9.06
C GLU A 166 -2.70 -8.67 8.32
N ASN A 167 -3.67 -8.03 7.63
CA ASN A 167 -4.65 -8.72 6.79
C ASN A 167 -4.01 -9.50 5.62
N ALA A 168 -2.87 -9.05 5.10
CA ALA A 168 -2.23 -9.68 3.95
C ALA A 168 -1.70 -11.08 4.28
N PHE A 169 -1.49 -11.40 5.56
CA PHE A 169 -1.07 -12.72 6.00
C PHE A 169 -2.19 -13.77 6.00
N ASN A 170 -3.46 -13.39 5.79
CA ASN A 170 -4.55 -14.36 5.69
C ASN A 170 -4.47 -15.19 4.41
N SER A 171 -4.19 -14.55 3.28
CA SER A 171 -4.02 -15.23 1.99
C SER A 171 -3.01 -16.40 2.03
N PRO A 172 -1.75 -16.22 2.51
CA PRO A 172 -0.82 -17.34 2.61
C PRO A 172 -1.25 -18.41 3.61
N ARG A 173 -1.94 -18.06 4.72
CA ARG A 173 -2.51 -19.06 5.65
C ARG A 173 -3.52 -19.95 4.94
N LEU A 174 -4.46 -19.36 4.19
CA LEU A 174 -5.49 -20.10 3.45
C LEU A 174 -4.88 -20.98 2.36
N HIS A 175 -3.85 -20.50 1.65
CA HIS A 175 -3.12 -21.31 0.67
C HIS A 175 -2.43 -22.51 1.33
N LEU A 176 -1.87 -22.33 2.52
CA LEU A 176 -1.26 -23.42 3.29
C LEU A 176 -2.31 -24.49 3.65
N LEU A 177 -3.49 -24.08 4.14
CA LEU A 177 -4.57 -25.03 4.45
C LEU A 177 -4.98 -25.83 3.21
N LYS A 178 -5.06 -25.17 2.06
CA LYS A 178 -5.41 -25.80 0.78
C LYS A 178 -4.35 -26.81 0.34
N GLU A 179 -3.07 -26.46 0.41
CA GLU A 179 -1.97 -27.33 -0.02
C GLU A 179 -1.95 -28.66 0.75
N PHE A 180 -2.23 -28.61 2.06
CA PHE A 180 -2.25 -29.80 2.92
C PHE A 180 -3.63 -30.45 3.07
N ASN A 181 -4.64 -29.99 2.34
CA ASN A 181 -6.03 -30.47 2.43
C ASN A 181 -6.61 -30.42 3.87
N TRP A 182 -6.23 -29.43 4.68
CA TRP A 182 -6.76 -29.24 6.03
C TRP A 182 -8.10 -28.50 5.98
N THR A 183 -9.19 -29.19 6.30
CA THR A 183 -10.57 -28.66 6.19
C THR A 183 -11.15 -28.11 7.50
N LYS A 184 -10.55 -28.48 8.64
CA LYS A 184 -10.98 -28.10 9.98
C LYS A 184 -9.94 -27.20 10.63
N VAL A 185 -10.37 -26.07 11.16
CA VAL A 185 -9.48 -25.04 11.72
C VAL A 185 -9.95 -24.65 13.11
N GLY A 186 -9.03 -24.55 14.06
CA GLY A 186 -9.24 -23.84 15.31
C GLY A 186 -8.42 -22.57 15.34
N THR A 187 -8.96 -21.50 15.92
CA THR A 187 -8.26 -20.21 15.96
C THR A 187 -8.14 -19.68 17.38
N ILE A 188 -7.04 -18.98 17.63
CA ILE A 188 -6.80 -18.25 18.88
C ILE A 188 -6.13 -16.91 18.56
N TYR A 189 -6.57 -15.84 19.22
CA TYR A 189 -5.99 -14.50 19.02
C TYR A 189 -6.02 -13.69 20.32
N GLN A 190 -5.15 -12.68 20.41
CA GLN A 190 -5.20 -11.71 21.50
C GLN A 190 -6.24 -10.63 21.20
N ASN A 191 -7.08 -10.29 22.17
CA ASN A 191 -8.17 -9.33 22.05
C ASN A 191 -7.67 -7.87 22.07
N GLU A 192 -6.85 -7.54 21.08
CA GLU A 192 -6.39 -6.19 20.77
C GLU A 192 -6.85 -5.86 19.35
N PRO A 193 -7.24 -4.60 19.03
CA PRO A 193 -7.77 -4.24 17.71
C PRO A 193 -6.85 -4.64 16.54
N ARG A 194 -5.53 -4.59 16.74
CA ARG A 194 -4.54 -5.00 15.73
C ARG A 194 -4.74 -6.43 15.28
N TYR A 195 -4.94 -7.35 16.23
CA TYR A 195 -5.07 -8.78 15.97
C TYR A 195 -6.51 -9.18 15.68
N SER A 196 -7.47 -8.57 16.39
CA SER A 196 -8.89 -8.87 16.26
C SER A 196 -9.42 -8.53 14.87
N LEU A 197 -9.00 -7.42 14.27
CA LEU A 197 -9.41 -7.07 12.90
C LEU A 197 -8.88 -8.07 11.86
N ALA A 198 -7.62 -8.48 11.99
CA ALA A 198 -7.01 -9.45 11.09
C ALA A 198 -7.63 -10.84 11.24
N HIS A 199 -7.92 -11.25 12.48
CA HIS A 199 -8.59 -12.51 12.80
C HIS A 199 -10.02 -12.55 12.30
N ASN A 200 -10.83 -11.50 12.54
CA ASN A 200 -12.21 -11.43 12.07
C ASN A 200 -12.28 -11.55 10.55
N ARG A 201 -11.34 -10.92 9.83
CA ARG A 201 -11.24 -11.08 8.37
C ARG A 201 -10.87 -12.52 7.97
N LEU A 202 -9.95 -13.16 8.69
CA LEU A 202 -9.57 -14.55 8.43
C LEU A 202 -10.77 -15.50 8.59
N VAL A 203 -11.55 -15.35 9.66
CA VAL A 203 -12.74 -16.17 9.91
C VAL A 203 -13.78 -15.99 8.81
N ALA A 204 -14.02 -14.76 8.35
CA ALA A 204 -14.92 -14.51 7.23
C ALA A 204 -14.44 -15.15 5.91
N GLU A 205 -13.13 -15.10 5.64
CA GLU A 205 -12.54 -15.75 4.46
C GLU A 205 -12.60 -17.28 4.55
N LEU A 206 -12.38 -17.86 5.74
CA LEU A 206 -12.53 -19.30 6.00
C LEU A 206 -13.96 -19.79 5.74
N ASP A 207 -14.95 -19.06 6.26
CA ASP A 207 -16.38 -19.37 6.08
C ASP A 207 -16.79 -19.31 4.59
N THR A 208 -16.37 -18.25 3.89
CA THR A 208 -16.62 -18.07 2.45
C THR A 208 -16.02 -19.21 1.61
N MET A 209 -14.89 -19.79 2.05
CA MET A 209 -14.22 -20.90 1.38
C MET A 209 -14.72 -22.29 1.83
N GLY A 210 -15.68 -22.35 2.75
CA GLY A 210 -16.27 -23.60 3.25
C GLY A 210 -15.38 -24.39 4.22
N TYR A 211 -14.40 -23.75 4.87
CA TYR A 211 -13.64 -24.39 5.94
C TYR A 211 -14.48 -24.46 7.22
N GLN A 212 -14.35 -25.56 7.95
CA GLN A 212 -15.04 -25.74 9.22
C GLN A 212 -14.20 -25.14 10.35
N VAL A 213 -14.61 -23.97 10.86
CA VAL A 213 -14.03 -23.41 12.10
C VAL A 213 -14.61 -24.14 13.30
N LEU A 214 -13.82 -25.01 13.92
CA LEU A 214 -14.25 -25.84 15.05
C LEU A 214 -14.43 -25.03 16.33
N GLU A 215 -13.51 -24.10 16.58
CA GLU A 215 -13.48 -23.30 17.78
C GLU A 215 -12.67 -22.02 17.55
N SER A 216 -13.08 -20.91 18.17
CA SER A 216 -12.40 -19.62 18.08
C SER A 216 -12.30 -18.99 19.46
N GLN A 217 -11.07 -18.89 19.97
CA GLN A 217 -10.81 -18.37 21.31
C GLN A 217 -10.09 -17.02 21.27
N SER A 218 -10.42 -16.15 22.22
CA SER A 218 -9.73 -14.87 22.42
C SER A 218 -9.21 -14.75 23.83
N PHE A 219 -8.08 -14.07 24.03
CA PHE A 219 -7.55 -13.77 25.36
C PHE A 219 -7.06 -12.32 25.45
N THR A 220 -7.07 -11.72 26.64
CA THR A 220 -6.52 -10.36 26.83
C THR A 220 -5.08 -10.43 27.31
N ASN A 221 -4.86 -11.06 28.46
CA ASN A 221 -3.53 -11.20 29.09
C ASN A 221 -3.18 -12.67 29.34
N GLU A 222 -4.14 -13.46 29.82
CA GLU A 222 -3.93 -14.87 30.18
C GLU A 222 -4.39 -15.82 29.07
N VAL A 223 -3.44 -16.53 28.47
CA VAL A 223 -3.68 -17.44 27.33
C VAL A 223 -4.11 -18.85 27.77
N THR A 224 -3.82 -19.25 29.00
CA THR A 224 -3.97 -20.63 29.48
C THR A 224 -5.40 -21.14 29.40
N THR A 225 -6.38 -20.35 29.85
CA THR A 225 -7.81 -20.74 29.80
C THR A 225 -8.31 -20.87 28.37
N ALA A 226 -7.89 -19.97 27.48
CA ALA A 226 -8.25 -20.02 26.06
C ALA A 226 -7.67 -21.28 25.40
N LEU A 227 -6.42 -21.65 25.72
CA LEU A 227 -5.78 -22.86 25.21
C LEU A 227 -6.47 -24.14 25.69
N THR A 228 -6.85 -24.21 26.98
CA THR A 228 -7.56 -25.39 27.51
C THR A 228 -8.87 -25.62 26.77
N LYS A 229 -9.69 -24.56 26.59
CA LYS A 229 -10.95 -24.63 25.83
C LYS A 229 -10.73 -25.04 24.37
N LEU A 230 -9.70 -24.48 23.74
CA LEU A 230 -9.34 -24.82 22.36
C LEU A 230 -8.96 -26.31 22.24
N LYS A 231 -8.19 -26.83 23.20
CA LYS A 231 -7.76 -28.23 23.25
C LYS A 231 -8.95 -29.19 23.42
N GLU A 232 -9.87 -28.86 24.32
CA GLU A 232 -11.07 -29.66 24.59
C GLU A 232 -11.99 -29.79 23.38
N LYS A 233 -12.00 -28.80 22.48
CA LYS A 233 -12.88 -28.77 21.30
C LYS A 233 -12.26 -29.32 20.03
N ILE A 234 -10.92 -29.32 19.92
CA ILE A 234 -10.21 -29.76 18.71
C ILE A 234 -9.72 -31.21 18.80
N LEU A 235 -9.38 -31.69 20.00
CA LEU A 235 -8.85 -33.05 20.21
C LEU A 235 -9.91 -34.11 20.52
N VAL A 236 -11.18 -33.73 20.52
CA VAL A 236 -12.35 -34.60 20.74
C VAL A 236 -13.12 -34.70 19.43
#